data_AF-A0A661RPX1-F1
#
_entry.id   AF-A0A661RPX1-F1
#
_cell.length_a   1.000
_cell.length_b   1.000
_cell.length_c   1.000
_cell.angle_alpha   90.00
_cell.angle_beta   90.00
_cell.angle_gamma   90.00
#
_symmetry.space_group_name_H-M   'P 1'
#
loop_
_entity.id
_entity.type
_entity.pdbx_description
1 polymer ?
#
loop_
_entity_poly.entity_id
_entity_poly.type
_entity_poly.pdbx_seq_one_letter_code
_entity_poly.pdbx_strand_id
1 'polypeptide(L)'
;MGRIETGEKVAERLKYIDNLDQTAMVIDLIYGLPYQTMEIWENDVRKYIELGLDGVDLYQLNIFKKGKLEEAVEKKAIALPADIRMQADMFARGVEIMKRARYKRLSMSHWGRTTRERNIYNALALSGKVCVPFGSGAGGWVDGYFFFQDNRLDGYYRRMDEGNKPIAMSMKQPENNDLFRDLAGQMELGRCHLKELGARYGFKLEKIFLPLLEQWERVGLIKVNDGWMELTLAGEFWQVNLCQALIDYFTLVVEKRPAGPGMMGL
;
A
#
# COMPACT_ATOMS: atom_id res chain seq x y z
N MET A 1 -1.08 11.28 20.78
CA MET A 1 -1.15 11.09 19.31
C MET A 1 -2.18 12.00 18.60
N GLY A 2 -2.51 13.19 19.11
CA GLY A 2 -3.38 14.15 18.39
C GLY A 2 -4.84 13.70 18.12
N ARG A 3 -5.23 12.48 18.50
CA ARG A 3 -6.60 11.96 18.47
C ARG A 3 -7.27 12.27 19.81
N ILE A 4 -8.24 13.18 19.80
CA ILE A 4 -8.82 13.79 21.01
C ILE A 4 -10.21 13.25 21.37
N GLU A 5 -10.81 12.43 20.49
CA GLU A 5 -12.16 11.89 20.70
C GLU A 5 -12.12 10.48 21.29
N THR A 6 -13.12 10.17 22.11
CA THR A 6 -13.27 8.83 22.70
C THR A 6 -13.86 7.85 21.68
N GLY A 7 -13.61 6.55 21.88
CA GLY A 7 -14.11 5.51 20.98
C GLY A 7 -15.64 5.49 20.90
N GLU A 8 -16.34 5.82 21.99
CA GLU A 8 -17.81 5.86 22.03
C GLU A 8 -18.37 6.96 21.12
N LYS A 9 -17.78 8.17 21.17
CA LYS A 9 -18.21 9.30 20.32
C LYS A 9 -17.96 9.02 18.85
N VAL A 10 -16.83 8.39 18.53
CA VAL A 10 -16.52 7.97 17.16
C VAL A 10 -17.53 6.93 16.69
N ALA A 11 -17.82 5.90 17.50
CA ALA A 11 -18.81 4.87 17.19
C ALA A 11 -20.22 5.43 16.97
N GLU A 12 -20.66 6.37 17.80
CA GLU A 12 -21.96 7.05 17.66
C GLU A 12 -22.07 7.76 16.31
N ARG A 13 -21.04 8.53 15.94
CA ARG A 13 -21.00 9.25 14.65
C ARG A 13 -20.94 8.30 13.47
N LEU A 14 -20.15 7.23 13.56
CA LEU A 14 -20.07 6.24 12.50
C LEU A 14 -21.43 5.59 12.27
N LYS A 15 -22.15 5.21 13.34
CA LYS A 15 -23.52 4.67 13.22
C LYS A 15 -24.50 5.68 12.64
N TYR A 16 -24.39 6.96 13.03
CA TYR A 16 -25.23 8.00 12.47
C TYR A 16 -25.04 8.09 10.94
N ILE A 17 -23.79 8.13 10.46
CA ILE A 17 -23.49 8.24 9.02
C ILE A 17 -23.90 6.96 8.28
N ASP A 18 -23.62 5.78 8.84
CA ASP A 18 -24.00 4.48 8.27
C ASP A 18 -25.52 4.38 8.06
N ASN A 19 -26.31 4.84 9.03
CA ASN A 19 -27.78 4.86 8.96
C ASN A 19 -28.33 5.81 7.89
N LEU A 20 -27.53 6.75 7.36
CA LEU A 20 -27.96 7.57 6.21
C LEU A 20 -28.00 6.75 4.91
N ASP A 21 -27.24 5.65 4.86
CA ASP A 21 -27.20 4.72 3.73
C ASP A 21 -26.85 5.37 2.36
N GLN A 22 -26.10 6.48 2.38
CA GLN A 22 -25.78 7.25 1.17
C GLN A 22 -24.40 6.93 0.58
N THR A 23 -23.53 6.28 1.35
CA THR A 23 -22.14 6.00 0.95
C THR A 23 -21.68 4.66 1.50
N ALA A 24 -20.66 4.07 0.86
CA ALA A 24 -19.87 3.03 1.50
C ALA A 24 -19.03 3.66 2.64
N MET A 25 -19.05 3.02 3.80
CA MET A 25 -18.34 3.46 5.00
C MET A 25 -17.08 2.62 5.23
N VAL A 26 -15.92 3.27 5.18
CA VAL A 26 -14.61 2.66 5.47
C VAL A 26 -13.90 3.44 6.57
N ILE A 27 -13.21 2.72 7.46
CA ILE A 27 -12.32 3.32 8.46
C ILE A 27 -10.91 2.75 8.37
N ASP A 28 -9.94 3.51 8.86
CA ASP A 28 -8.54 3.07 8.96
C ASP A 28 -8.20 2.71 10.40
N LEU A 29 -7.76 1.47 10.61
CA LEU A 29 -7.14 1.03 11.84
C LEU A 29 -5.63 0.88 11.62
N ILE A 30 -4.85 1.34 12.60
CA ILE A 30 -3.38 1.29 12.54
C ILE A 30 -2.88 0.39 13.67
N TYR A 31 -2.08 -0.61 13.33
CA TYR A 31 -1.40 -1.46 14.30
C TYR A 31 0.06 -1.05 14.50
N GLY A 32 0.58 -1.33 15.69
CA GLY A 32 1.93 -1.00 16.13
C GLY A 32 2.09 0.40 16.74
N LEU A 33 0.99 1.04 17.14
CA LEU A 33 1.00 2.35 17.79
C LEU A 33 1.69 2.31 19.17
N PRO A 34 2.29 3.43 19.64
CA PRO A 34 2.74 3.54 21.02
C PRO A 34 1.64 3.17 22.02
N TYR A 35 2.01 2.42 23.06
CA TYR A 35 1.10 1.88 24.10
C TYR A 35 0.07 0.85 23.61
N GLN A 36 0.07 0.47 22.34
CA GLN A 36 -0.86 -0.54 21.82
C GLN A 36 -0.35 -1.94 22.16
N THR A 37 -1.18 -2.69 22.87
CA THR A 37 -0.95 -4.13 23.10
C THR A 37 -1.75 -4.96 22.09
N MET A 38 -1.48 -6.27 22.03
CA MET A 38 -2.25 -7.17 21.18
C MET A 38 -3.74 -7.17 21.56
N GLU A 39 -4.06 -7.11 22.84
CA GLU A 39 -5.45 -7.08 23.33
C GLU A 39 -6.18 -5.82 22.87
N ILE A 40 -5.52 -4.67 22.88
CA ILE A 40 -6.07 -3.41 22.36
C ILE A 40 -6.34 -3.55 20.86
N TRP A 41 -5.36 -4.07 20.11
CA TRP A 41 -5.50 -4.29 18.67
C TRP A 41 -6.67 -5.22 18.34
N GLU A 42 -6.78 -6.38 19.01
CA GLU A 42 -7.89 -7.30 18.80
C GLU A 42 -9.24 -6.66 19.10
N ASN A 43 -9.32 -5.88 20.18
CA ASN A 43 -10.54 -5.17 20.56
C ASN A 43 -10.94 -4.13 19.50
N ASP A 44 -9.99 -3.39 18.93
CA ASP A 44 -10.26 -2.41 17.87
C ASP A 44 -10.83 -3.09 16.61
N VAL A 45 -10.24 -4.20 16.18
CA VAL A 45 -10.73 -4.97 15.02
C VAL A 45 -12.11 -5.58 15.30
N ARG A 46 -12.36 -6.09 16.51
CA ARG A 46 -13.68 -6.63 16.90
C ARG A 46 -14.75 -5.55 16.97
N LYS A 47 -14.44 -4.38 17.54
CA LYS A 47 -15.37 -3.24 17.56
C LYS A 47 -15.75 -2.80 16.15
N TYR A 48 -14.79 -2.77 15.22
CA TYR A 48 -15.11 -2.52 13.82
C TYR A 48 -16.13 -3.54 13.27
N ILE A 49 -15.93 -4.83 13.52
CA ILE A 49 -16.86 -5.88 13.08
C ILE A 49 -18.25 -5.67 13.69
N GLU A 50 -18.32 -5.32 14.99
CA GLU A 50 -19.58 -5.02 15.69
C GLU A 50 -20.30 -3.79 15.13
N LEU A 51 -19.56 -2.80 14.65
CA LEU A 51 -20.13 -1.62 14.00
C LEU A 51 -20.79 -1.94 12.66
N GLY A 52 -20.42 -3.04 12.00
CA GLY A 52 -21.08 -3.49 10.76
C GLY A 52 -20.84 -2.59 9.55
N LEU A 53 -19.77 -1.78 9.55
CA LEU A 53 -19.43 -0.89 8.44
C LEU A 53 -19.07 -1.68 7.17
N ASP A 54 -18.97 -0.99 6.02
CA ASP A 54 -18.77 -1.63 4.72
C ASP A 54 -17.33 -2.11 4.50
N GLY A 55 -16.34 -1.42 5.07
CA GLY A 55 -14.94 -1.81 4.95
C GLY A 55 -14.01 -1.24 6.02
N VAL A 56 -12.78 -1.78 6.03
CA VAL A 56 -11.70 -1.33 6.91
C VAL A 56 -10.35 -1.52 6.25
N ASP A 57 -9.44 -0.60 6.50
CA ASP A 57 -8.02 -0.78 6.27
C ASP A 57 -7.30 -1.15 7.56
N LEU A 58 -6.46 -2.18 7.52
CA LEU A 58 -5.54 -2.55 8.61
C LEU A 58 -4.11 -2.18 8.20
N TYR A 59 -3.66 -0.99 8.61
CA TYR A 59 -2.35 -0.45 8.25
C TYR A 59 -1.28 -0.69 9.29
N GLN A 60 -0.08 -1.03 8.81
CA GLN A 60 1.13 -0.99 9.62
C GLN A 60 1.50 0.46 9.96
N LEU A 61 1.85 0.72 11.22
CA LEU A 61 2.51 1.97 11.56
C LEU A 61 3.90 2.03 10.90
N ASN A 62 4.06 2.97 9.98
CA ASN A 62 5.34 3.36 9.43
C ASN A 62 5.89 4.62 10.12
N ILE A 63 7.13 4.54 10.60
CA ILE A 63 7.85 5.69 11.18
C ILE A 63 8.74 6.26 10.08
N PHE A 64 8.40 7.46 9.62
CA PHE A 64 9.20 8.17 8.64
C PHE A 64 10.34 8.93 9.31
N LYS A 65 11.54 8.84 8.73
CA LYS A 65 12.70 9.63 9.15
C LYS A 65 12.37 11.12 9.12
N LYS A 66 12.77 11.85 10.15
CA LYS A 66 12.47 13.28 10.40
C LYS A 66 10.98 13.58 10.54
N GLY A 67 10.15 12.57 10.76
CA GLY A 67 8.73 12.74 11.05
C GLY A 67 8.49 13.15 12.49
N LYS A 68 7.34 13.81 12.75
CA LYS A 68 6.93 14.23 14.11
C LYS A 68 6.91 13.07 15.12
N LEU A 69 6.60 11.86 14.65
CA LEU A 69 6.54 10.68 15.51
C LEU A 69 7.95 10.21 15.93
N GLU A 70 8.90 10.18 14.99
CA GLU A 70 10.31 9.87 15.29
C GLU A 70 10.87 10.90 16.27
N GLU A 71 10.65 12.19 16.02
CA GLU A 71 11.08 13.28 16.90
C GLU A 71 10.49 13.14 18.32
N ALA A 72 9.20 12.78 18.42
CA ALA A 72 8.55 12.56 19.72
C ALA A 72 9.10 11.34 20.47
N VAL A 73 9.44 10.27 19.75
CA VAL A 73 10.10 9.07 20.29
C VAL A 73 11.51 9.40 20.78
N GLU A 74 12.32 10.08 19.96
CA GLU A 74 13.68 10.51 20.31
C GLU A 74 13.71 11.41 21.54
N LYS A 75 12.71 12.30 21.66
CA LYS A 75 12.53 13.17 22.83
C LYS A 75 11.92 12.47 24.05
N LYS A 76 11.65 11.15 23.97
CA LYS A 76 10.96 10.36 25.01
C LYS A 76 9.61 10.95 25.44
N ALA A 77 8.97 11.72 24.57
CA ALA A 77 7.68 12.35 24.84
C ALA A 77 6.51 11.34 24.71
N ILE A 78 6.75 10.20 24.07
CA ILE A 78 5.81 9.08 23.91
C ILE A 78 6.57 7.75 24.05
N ALA A 79 5.85 6.68 24.38
CA ALA A 79 6.42 5.33 24.37
C ALA A 79 6.88 4.93 22.97
N LEU A 80 7.76 3.92 22.93
CA LEU A 80 8.16 3.30 21.69
C LEU A 80 6.95 2.62 21.04
N PRO A 81 6.79 2.75 19.72
CA PRO A 81 5.86 1.92 18.96
C PRO A 81 6.28 0.45 19.03
N ALA A 82 5.37 -0.44 18.62
CA ALA A 82 5.66 -1.86 18.55
C ALA A 82 6.85 -2.12 17.62
N ASP A 83 7.72 -3.06 18.01
CA ASP A 83 8.78 -3.51 17.13
C ASP A 83 8.21 -4.32 15.94
N ILE A 84 9.08 -4.62 14.98
CA ILE A 84 8.66 -5.32 13.75
C ILE A 84 8.07 -6.72 14.03
N ARG A 85 8.50 -7.38 15.11
CA ARG A 85 8.01 -8.73 15.45
C ARG A 85 6.58 -8.63 15.97
N MET A 86 6.32 -7.73 16.91
CA MET A 86 4.98 -7.46 17.42
C MET A 86 4.07 -6.94 16.31
N GLN A 87 4.56 -6.11 15.39
CA GLN A 87 3.79 -5.67 14.22
C GLN A 87 3.41 -6.85 13.31
N ALA A 88 4.31 -7.81 13.09
CA ALA A 88 4.01 -9.03 12.31
C ALA A 88 2.94 -9.89 13.01
N ASP A 89 3.03 -10.04 14.34
CA ASP A 89 2.03 -10.77 15.13
C ASP A 89 0.66 -10.07 15.08
N MET A 90 0.62 -8.74 15.22
CA MET A 90 -0.61 -7.94 15.10
C MET A 90 -1.22 -8.05 13.72
N PHE A 91 -0.41 -7.98 12.66
CA PHE A 91 -0.86 -8.20 11.29
C PHE A 91 -1.50 -9.58 11.12
N ALA A 92 -0.79 -10.64 11.53
CA ALA A 92 -1.27 -12.02 11.44
C ALA A 92 -2.60 -12.19 12.17
N ARG A 93 -2.72 -11.58 13.36
CA ARG A 93 -3.93 -11.62 14.17
C ARG A 93 -5.10 -10.86 13.54
N GLY A 94 -4.85 -9.69 12.97
CA GLY A 94 -5.85 -8.90 12.24
C GLY A 94 -6.41 -9.68 11.04
N VAL A 95 -5.52 -10.26 10.22
CA VAL A 95 -5.89 -11.13 9.09
C VAL A 95 -6.74 -12.31 9.54
N GLU A 96 -6.37 -12.96 10.64
CA GLU A 96 -7.10 -14.09 11.20
C GLU A 96 -8.52 -13.72 11.65
N ILE A 97 -8.66 -12.63 12.42
CA ILE A 97 -9.96 -12.15 12.92
C ILE A 97 -10.89 -11.83 11.74
N MET A 98 -10.39 -11.10 10.74
CA MET A 98 -11.15 -10.71 9.55
C MET A 98 -11.59 -11.92 8.72
N LYS A 99 -10.71 -12.90 8.50
CA LYS A 99 -11.05 -14.16 7.80
C LYS A 99 -12.11 -14.96 8.55
N ARG A 100 -11.99 -15.08 9.88
CA ARG A 100 -12.97 -15.77 10.73
C ARG A 100 -14.35 -15.10 10.66
N ALA A 101 -14.38 -13.77 10.59
CA ALA A 101 -15.59 -12.98 10.41
C ALA A 101 -16.13 -12.95 8.96
N ARG A 102 -15.51 -13.69 8.03
CA ARG A 102 -15.92 -13.81 6.61
C ARG A 102 -15.85 -12.50 5.81
N TYR A 103 -15.03 -11.54 6.23
CA TYR A 103 -14.74 -10.37 5.42
C TYR A 103 -13.88 -10.75 4.21
N LYS A 104 -14.17 -10.13 3.07
CA LYS A 104 -13.39 -10.33 1.85
C LYS A 104 -12.16 -9.44 1.90
N ARG A 105 -10.98 -10.02 1.69
CA ARG A 105 -9.75 -9.26 1.47
C ARG A 105 -9.78 -8.66 0.07
N LEU A 106 -9.80 -7.34 -0.03
CA LEU A 106 -9.85 -6.59 -1.29
C LEU A 106 -8.44 -6.16 -1.74
N SER A 107 -7.55 -5.89 -0.79
CA SER A 107 -6.11 -5.64 -1.01
C SER A 107 -5.30 -6.11 0.21
N MET A 108 -3.99 -5.86 0.27
CA MET A 108 -3.18 -6.29 1.41
C MET A 108 -3.63 -5.67 2.72
N SER A 109 -4.01 -4.39 2.72
CA SER A 109 -4.55 -3.69 3.89
C SER A 109 -6.07 -3.71 3.97
N HIS A 110 -6.77 -3.78 2.84
CA HIS A 110 -8.18 -3.40 2.75
C HIS A 110 -9.14 -4.60 2.74
N TRP A 111 -10.22 -4.47 3.49
CA TRP A 111 -11.24 -5.50 3.68
C TRP A 111 -12.64 -4.96 3.45
N GLY A 112 -13.49 -5.74 2.78
CA GLY A 112 -14.90 -5.41 2.54
C GLY A 112 -15.85 -6.42 3.20
N ARG A 113 -16.94 -5.93 3.78
CA ARG A 113 -18.01 -6.75 4.37
C ARG A 113 -18.93 -7.33 3.31
N THR A 114 -19.32 -6.49 2.36
CA THR A 114 -20.29 -6.79 1.29
C THR A 114 -19.74 -6.36 -0.06
N THR A 115 -20.55 -6.43 -1.12
CA THR A 115 -20.19 -5.92 -2.44
C THR A 115 -20.25 -4.39 -2.56
N ARG A 116 -20.70 -3.68 -1.52
CA ARG A 116 -20.80 -2.22 -1.52
C ARG A 116 -19.41 -1.57 -1.54
N GLU A 117 -18.52 -2.04 -0.67
CA GLU A 117 -17.11 -1.67 -0.70
C GLU A 117 -16.34 -2.51 -1.73
N ARG A 118 -15.57 -1.85 -2.59
CA ARG A 118 -14.93 -2.44 -3.77
C ARG A 118 -13.46 -2.05 -3.94
N ASN A 119 -13.00 -1.10 -3.14
CA ASN A 119 -11.67 -0.51 -3.12
C ASN A 119 -11.21 0.03 -4.49
N ILE A 120 -12.14 0.63 -5.23
CA ILE A 120 -11.93 1.03 -6.63
C ILE A 120 -10.78 2.04 -6.75
N TYR A 121 -10.75 3.03 -5.85
CA TYR A 121 -9.73 4.07 -5.90
C TYR A 121 -8.32 3.50 -5.76
N ASN A 122 -8.05 2.70 -4.72
CA ASN A 122 -6.71 2.15 -4.50
C ASN A 122 -6.33 1.17 -5.61
N ALA A 123 -7.28 0.35 -6.06
CA ALA A 123 -7.05 -0.57 -7.18
C ALA A 123 -6.63 0.18 -8.46
N LEU A 124 -7.32 1.26 -8.84
CA LEU A 124 -6.99 2.04 -10.03
C LEU A 124 -5.71 2.88 -9.86
N ALA A 125 -5.50 3.46 -8.69
CA ALA A 125 -4.31 4.26 -8.40
C ALA A 125 -3.02 3.43 -8.54
N LEU A 126 -3.04 2.18 -8.06
CA LEU A 126 -1.90 1.27 -8.15
C LEU A 126 -1.73 0.69 -9.56
N SER A 127 -2.82 0.33 -10.25
CA SER A 127 -2.80 -0.39 -11.54
C SER A 127 -2.62 0.47 -12.81
N GLY A 128 -1.74 1.46 -12.78
CA GLY A 128 -1.39 2.13 -14.04
C GLY A 128 -2.31 3.29 -14.47
N LYS A 129 -3.48 3.47 -13.84
CA LYS A 129 -4.47 4.43 -14.35
C LYS A 129 -4.07 5.88 -14.12
N VAL A 130 -4.58 6.74 -15.00
CA VAL A 130 -4.42 8.19 -14.91
C VAL A 130 -5.17 8.67 -13.66
N CYS A 131 -4.48 9.44 -12.83
CA CYS A 131 -5.04 10.05 -11.63
C CYS A 131 -4.66 11.53 -11.66
N VAL A 132 -5.64 12.42 -11.85
CA VAL A 132 -5.41 13.86 -11.96
C VAL A 132 -5.40 14.47 -10.56
N PRO A 133 -4.29 15.08 -10.11
CA PRO A 133 -4.18 15.58 -8.74
C PRO A 133 -4.81 16.98 -8.61
N PHE A 134 -5.91 17.06 -7.85
CA PHE A 134 -6.57 18.32 -7.52
C PHE A 134 -6.42 18.66 -6.04
N GLY A 135 -6.13 19.93 -5.73
CA GLY A 135 -6.01 20.43 -4.36
C GLY A 135 -4.60 20.38 -3.80
N SER A 136 -4.40 21.11 -2.69
CA SER A 136 -3.10 21.20 -2.00
C SER A 136 -2.63 19.83 -1.52
N GLY A 137 -1.39 19.47 -1.86
CA GLY A 137 -0.75 18.20 -1.49
C GLY A 137 -1.23 16.97 -2.25
N ALA A 138 -2.06 17.13 -3.28
CA ALA A 138 -2.48 16.01 -4.13
C ALA A 138 -1.33 15.52 -5.02
N GLY A 139 -1.19 14.20 -5.14
CA GLY A 139 -0.26 13.52 -6.04
C GLY A 139 -1.01 12.70 -7.09
N GLY A 140 -0.48 12.64 -8.31
CA GLY A 140 -1.16 11.94 -9.40
C GLY A 140 -0.28 11.73 -10.62
N TRP A 141 -0.74 10.88 -11.53
CA TRP A 141 -0.03 10.51 -12.76
C TRP A 141 -0.85 10.88 -13.98
N VAL A 142 -0.26 11.66 -14.88
CA VAL A 142 -0.88 12.09 -16.13
C VAL A 142 0.18 12.02 -17.24
N ASP A 143 -0.14 11.34 -18.33
CA ASP A 143 0.66 11.29 -19.57
C ASP A 143 2.16 10.93 -19.36
N GLY A 144 2.44 9.93 -18.53
CA GLY A 144 3.82 9.49 -18.27
C GLY A 144 4.58 10.33 -17.22
N TYR A 145 3.91 11.27 -16.55
CA TYR A 145 4.50 12.11 -15.51
C TYR A 145 3.77 11.99 -14.19
N PHE A 146 4.53 11.94 -13.09
CA PHE A 146 4.02 12.22 -11.76
C PHE A 146 3.94 13.72 -11.56
N PHE A 147 2.87 14.19 -10.95
CA PHE A 147 2.71 15.55 -10.47
C PHE A 147 2.37 15.54 -8.99
N PHE A 148 2.99 16.46 -8.24
CA PHE A 148 2.64 16.73 -6.85
C PHE A 148 2.33 18.21 -6.69
N GLN A 149 1.13 18.51 -6.22
CA GLN A 149 0.70 19.86 -5.92
C GLN A 149 1.41 20.39 -4.68
N ASP A 150 1.59 21.70 -4.60
CA ASP A 150 2.12 22.38 -3.42
C ASP A 150 1.30 21.95 -2.20
N ASN A 151 1.98 21.42 -1.19
CA ASN A 151 1.35 20.89 0.02
C ASN A 151 1.20 21.95 1.11
N ARG A 152 1.70 23.17 0.87
CA ARG A 152 1.49 24.29 1.75
C ARG A 152 0.43 25.21 1.16
N LEU A 153 -0.61 25.47 1.94
CA LEU A 153 -1.76 26.28 1.49
C LEU A 153 -1.33 27.70 1.07
N ASP A 154 -0.35 28.30 1.74
CA ASP A 154 0.19 29.62 1.40
C ASP A 154 0.84 29.63 0.00
N GLY A 155 1.65 28.61 -0.31
CA GLY A 155 2.26 28.44 -1.63
C GLY A 155 1.24 28.09 -2.70
N TYR A 156 0.32 27.19 -2.38
CA TYR A 156 -0.77 26.75 -3.27
C TYR A 156 -1.63 27.93 -3.74
N TYR A 157 -2.18 28.73 -2.79
CA TYR A 157 -3.05 29.84 -3.13
C TYR A 157 -2.33 30.96 -3.88
N ARG A 158 -1.09 31.30 -3.47
CA ARG A 158 -0.30 32.33 -4.18
C ARG A 158 -0.13 32.00 -5.67
N ARG A 159 0.23 30.75 -5.99
CA ARG A 159 0.39 30.32 -7.39
C ARG A 159 -0.93 30.42 -8.15
N MET A 160 -2.03 30.02 -7.53
CA MET A 160 -3.37 30.13 -8.12
C MET A 160 -3.75 31.60 -8.42
N ASP A 161 -3.52 32.50 -7.47
CA ASP A 161 -3.83 33.94 -7.60
C ASP A 161 -3.00 34.60 -8.72
N GLU A 162 -1.77 34.13 -8.95
CA GLU A 162 -0.90 34.55 -10.04
C GLU A 162 -1.25 33.91 -11.41
N GLY A 163 -2.27 33.05 -11.48
CA GLY A 163 -2.65 32.32 -12.70
C GLY A 163 -1.72 31.15 -13.05
N ASN A 164 -0.84 30.75 -12.13
CA ASN A 164 0.09 29.64 -12.28
C ASN A 164 -0.53 28.31 -11.81
N LYS A 165 -0.08 27.18 -12.39
CA LYS A 165 -0.43 25.85 -11.87
C LYS A 165 0.30 25.62 -10.54
N PRO A 166 -0.37 25.13 -9.47
CA PRO A 166 0.24 24.95 -8.16
C PRO A 166 1.11 23.69 -8.05
N ILE A 167 1.87 23.35 -9.11
CA ILE A 167 2.71 22.15 -9.19
C ILE A 167 4.02 22.44 -8.45
N ALA A 168 4.30 21.68 -7.39
CA ALA A 168 5.55 21.76 -6.64
C ALA A 168 6.63 20.81 -7.16
N MET A 169 6.23 19.66 -7.72
CA MET A 169 7.15 18.67 -8.28
C MET A 169 6.52 18.00 -9.50
N SER A 170 7.34 17.71 -10.49
CA SER A 170 7.01 16.79 -11.57
C SER A 170 8.18 15.85 -11.84
N MET A 171 7.89 14.59 -12.16
CA MET A 171 8.90 13.58 -12.48
C MET A 171 8.42 12.73 -13.65
N LYS A 172 9.30 12.50 -14.62
CA LYS A 172 9.02 11.54 -15.70
C LYS A 172 9.03 10.13 -15.11
N GLN A 173 8.09 9.30 -15.55
CA GLN A 173 8.09 7.89 -15.20
C GLN A 173 9.36 7.19 -15.71
N PRO A 174 9.88 6.22 -14.95
CA PRO A 174 11.00 5.40 -15.42
C PRO A 174 10.60 4.57 -16.65
N GLU A 175 11.60 4.04 -17.34
CA GLU A 175 11.34 2.99 -18.34
C GLU A 175 10.62 1.80 -17.69
N ASN A 176 9.82 1.08 -18.47
CA ASN A 176 9.05 -0.07 -18.00
C ASN A 176 8.06 0.22 -16.86
N ASN A 177 7.69 1.48 -16.63
CA ASN A 177 6.77 1.85 -15.55
C ASN A 177 5.43 1.11 -15.58
N ASP A 178 4.88 0.83 -16.76
CA ASP A 178 3.63 0.07 -16.89
C ASP A 178 3.77 -1.36 -16.37
N LEU A 179 4.91 -2.03 -16.63
CA LEU A 179 5.25 -3.31 -16.03
C LEU A 179 5.30 -3.19 -14.50
N PHE A 180 5.98 -2.18 -13.96
CA PHE A 180 6.09 -2.00 -12.51
C PHE A 180 4.75 -1.70 -11.84
N ARG A 181 3.85 -0.96 -12.50
CA ARG A 181 2.50 -0.67 -11.99
C ARG A 181 1.61 -1.91 -12.03
N ASP A 182 1.66 -2.70 -13.09
CA ASP A 182 0.94 -3.98 -13.15
C ASP A 182 1.49 -4.98 -12.12
N LEU A 183 2.81 -5.02 -11.94
CA LEU A 183 3.47 -5.83 -10.90
C LEU A 183 2.99 -5.41 -9.51
N ALA A 184 3.04 -4.11 -9.19
CA ALA A 184 2.59 -3.59 -7.90
C ALA A 184 1.11 -3.86 -7.65
N GLY A 185 0.25 -3.65 -8.66
CA GLY A 185 -1.17 -3.95 -8.58
C GLY A 185 -1.46 -5.43 -8.31
N GLN A 186 -0.71 -6.35 -8.92
CA GLN A 186 -0.82 -7.78 -8.65
C GLN A 186 -0.29 -8.16 -7.26
N MET A 187 0.87 -7.63 -6.87
CA MET A 187 1.42 -7.83 -5.53
C MET A 187 0.47 -7.37 -4.43
N GLU A 188 -0.29 -6.30 -4.66
CA GLU A 188 -1.31 -5.78 -3.74
C GLU A 188 -2.52 -6.73 -3.56
N LEU A 189 -2.71 -7.66 -4.50
CA LEU A 189 -3.69 -8.75 -4.40
C LEU A 189 -3.08 -10.02 -3.76
N GLY A 190 -1.82 -9.97 -3.35
CA GLY A 190 -1.10 -11.08 -2.73
C GLY A 190 -0.60 -12.14 -3.72
N ARG A 191 -0.66 -11.87 -5.02
CA ARG A 191 -0.26 -12.82 -6.06
C ARG A 191 0.11 -12.15 -7.37
N CYS A 192 1.12 -12.67 -8.07
CA CYS A 192 1.55 -12.16 -9.36
C CYS A 192 1.75 -13.30 -10.37
N HIS A 193 1.13 -13.18 -11.54
CA HIS A 193 1.32 -14.11 -12.66
C HIS A 193 2.54 -13.68 -13.48
N LEU A 194 3.73 -14.05 -13.01
CA LEU A 194 5.02 -13.67 -13.61
C LEU A 194 5.11 -14.05 -15.10
N LYS A 195 4.59 -15.21 -15.48
CA LYS A 195 4.61 -15.67 -16.87
C LYS A 195 3.75 -14.81 -17.80
N GLU A 196 2.49 -14.54 -17.43
CA GLU A 196 1.57 -13.71 -18.23
C GLU A 196 2.05 -12.27 -18.28
N LEU A 197 2.40 -11.71 -17.12
CA LEU A 197 2.92 -10.35 -17.01
C LEU A 197 4.18 -10.17 -17.85
N GLY A 198 5.10 -11.13 -17.78
CA GLY A 198 6.31 -11.12 -18.59
C GLY A 198 6.02 -11.17 -20.09
N ALA A 199 5.12 -12.05 -20.52
CA ALA A 199 4.73 -12.15 -21.92
C ALA A 199 4.13 -10.84 -22.46
N ARG A 200 3.31 -10.15 -21.66
CA ARG A 200 2.71 -8.85 -22.02
C ARG A 200 3.76 -7.77 -22.30
N TYR A 201 4.85 -7.75 -21.53
CA TYR A 201 5.90 -6.73 -21.63
C TYR A 201 7.17 -7.21 -22.34
N GLY A 202 7.18 -8.42 -22.90
CA GLY A 202 8.33 -8.97 -23.64
C GLY A 202 9.49 -9.47 -22.76
N PHE A 203 9.24 -9.78 -21.49
CA PHE A 203 10.25 -10.24 -20.54
C PHE A 203 10.00 -11.67 -20.06
N LYS A 204 11.07 -12.41 -19.78
CA LYS A 204 10.98 -13.71 -19.09
C LYS A 204 11.11 -13.50 -17.58
N LEU A 205 10.10 -12.90 -16.94
CA LEU A 205 10.15 -12.48 -15.54
C LEU A 205 10.47 -13.63 -14.57
N GLU A 206 9.96 -14.84 -14.84
CA GLU A 206 10.29 -16.04 -14.05
C GLU A 206 11.80 -16.31 -14.00
N LYS A 207 12.49 -16.09 -15.12
CA LYS A 207 13.95 -16.26 -15.21
C LYS A 207 14.71 -15.08 -14.61
N ILE A 208 14.21 -13.86 -14.84
CA ILE A 208 14.82 -12.65 -14.30
C ILE A 208 14.78 -12.70 -12.77
N PHE A 209 13.62 -13.01 -12.18
CA PHE A 209 13.45 -13.00 -10.73
C PHE A 209 13.87 -14.29 -10.02
N LEU A 210 14.29 -15.33 -10.76
CA LEU A 210 14.61 -16.65 -10.19
C LEU A 210 15.47 -16.59 -8.91
N PRO A 211 16.56 -15.79 -8.81
CA PRO A 211 17.36 -15.73 -7.59
C PRO A 211 16.60 -15.20 -6.37
N LEU A 212 15.66 -14.28 -6.57
CA LEU A 212 14.79 -13.78 -5.50
C LEU A 212 13.73 -14.82 -5.15
N LEU A 213 13.12 -15.44 -6.15
CA LEU A 213 12.06 -16.44 -5.96
C LEU A 213 12.57 -17.65 -5.15
N GLU A 214 13.72 -18.21 -5.51
CA GLU A 214 14.33 -19.34 -4.80
C GLU A 214 14.62 -18.99 -3.33
N GLN A 215 15.10 -17.79 -3.06
CA GLN A 215 15.41 -17.36 -1.70
C GLN A 215 14.13 -17.16 -0.89
N TRP A 216 13.13 -16.49 -1.44
CA TRP A 216 11.86 -16.20 -0.77
C TRP A 216 11.01 -17.44 -0.54
N GLU A 217 10.99 -18.38 -1.48
CA GLU A 217 10.31 -19.65 -1.29
C GLU A 217 10.99 -20.48 -0.20
N ARG A 218 12.34 -20.54 -0.21
CA ARG A 218 13.10 -21.24 0.84
C ARG A 218 12.83 -20.71 2.25
N VAL A 219 12.62 -19.40 2.41
CA VAL A 219 12.28 -18.80 3.72
C VAL A 219 10.77 -18.69 3.96
N GLY A 220 9.94 -19.24 3.06
CA GLY A 220 8.50 -19.32 3.23
C GLY A 220 7.74 -18.00 3.08
N LEU A 221 8.29 -17.02 2.37
CA LEU A 221 7.60 -15.76 2.07
C LEU A 221 6.64 -15.90 0.89
N ILE A 222 6.93 -16.80 -0.05
CA ILE A 222 6.11 -17.03 -1.24
C ILE A 222 5.93 -18.53 -1.50
N LYS A 223 5.00 -18.84 -2.40
CA LYS A 223 4.91 -20.12 -3.11
C LYS A 223 4.91 -19.84 -4.60
N VAL A 224 5.65 -20.63 -5.37
CA VAL A 224 5.68 -20.52 -6.83
C VAL A 224 5.05 -21.76 -7.46
N ASN A 225 4.06 -21.56 -8.33
CA ASN A 225 3.47 -22.66 -9.10
C ASN A 225 2.88 -22.16 -10.42
N ASP A 226 3.05 -22.91 -11.52
CA ASP A 226 2.45 -22.62 -12.84
C ASP A 226 2.64 -21.16 -13.32
N GLY A 227 3.80 -20.56 -13.02
CA GLY A 227 4.12 -19.17 -13.37
C GLY A 227 3.41 -18.11 -12.53
N TRP A 228 2.76 -18.53 -11.44
CA TRP A 228 2.28 -17.68 -10.36
C TRP A 228 3.29 -17.64 -9.21
N MET A 229 3.40 -16.46 -8.62
CA MET A 229 4.00 -16.22 -7.32
C MET A 229 2.89 -15.78 -6.37
N GLU A 230 2.65 -16.54 -5.31
CA GLU A 230 1.64 -16.25 -4.28
C GLU A 230 2.33 -15.93 -2.96
N LEU A 231 1.90 -14.85 -2.28
CA LEU A 231 2.44 -14.49 -0.98
C LEU A 231 1.87 -15.40 0.11
N THR A 232 2.73 -15.87 1.01
CA THR A 232 2.29 -16.47 2.28
C THR A 232 1.89 -15.36 3.26
N LEU A 233 1.32 -15.70 4.42
CA LEU A 233 1.03 -14.69 5.45
C LEU A 233 2.26 -13.85 5.82
N ALA A 234 3.44 -14.47 5.87
CA ALA A 234 4.69 -13.75 6.11
C ALA A 234 5.06 -12.86 4.91
N GLY A 235 4.87 -13.33 3.67
CA GLY A 235 5.09 -12.52 2.47
C GLY A 235 4.14 -11.34 2.35
N GLU A 236 2.88 -11.50 2.74
CA GLU A 236 1.88 -10.42 2.74
C GLU A 236 2.28 -9.30 3.70
N PHE A 237 2.84 -9.63 4.88
CA PHE A 237 3.37 -8.62 5.82
C PHE A 237 4.53 -7.81 5.21
N TRP A 238 5.38 -8.47 4.41
CA TRP A 238 6.53 -7.85 3.74
C TRP A 238 6.23 -7.38 2.31
N GLN A 239 4.96 -7.33 1.89
CA GLN A 239 4.60 -7.19 0.47
C GLN A 239 5.23 -5.96 -0.18
N VAL A 240 5.25 -4.81 0.50
CA VAL A 240 5.83 -3.56 -0.03
C VAL A 240 7.32 -3.73 -0.28
N ASN A 241 8.03 -4.35 0.66
CA ASN A 241 9.46 -4.62 0.54
C ASN A 241 9.76 -5.59 -0.60
N LEU A 242 8.97 -6.66 -0.74
CA LEU A 242 9.12 -7.63 -1.82
C LEU A 242 8.85 -7.01 -3.18
N CYS A 243 7.79 -6.19 -3.30
CA CYS A 243 7.47 -5.48 -4.53
C CYS A 243 8.60 -4.54 -4.94
N GLN A 244 9.11 -3.73 -4.00
CA GLN A 244 10.23 -2.83 -4.27
C GLN A 244 11.50 -3.61 -4.66
N ALA A 245 11.79 -4.72 -4.00
CA ALA A 245 12.95 -5.55 -4.32
C ALA A 245 12.88 -6.15 -5.74
N LEU A 246 11.69 -6.54 -6.22
CA LEU A 246 11.51 -6.98 -7.60
C LEU A 246 11.81 -5.85 -8.60
N ILE A 247 11.29 -4.64 -8.34
CA ILE A 247 11.52 -3.46 -9.19
C ILE A 247 13.01 -3.11 -9.22
N ASP A 248 13.64 -2.97 -8.04
CA ASP A 248 15.05 -2.63 -7.91
C ASP A 248 15.95 -3.66 -8.60
N TYR A 249 15.64 -4.95 -8.41
CA TYR A 249 16.38 -6.04 -9.04
C TYR A 249 16.21 -6.03 -10.56
N PHE A 250 14.99 -5.81 -11.05
CA PHE A 250 14.73 -5.67 -12.50
C PHE A 250 15.57 -4.54 -13.10
N THR A 251 15.50 -3.33 -12.54
CA THR A 251 16.30 -2.18 -12.98
C THR A 251 17.80 -2.48 -12.92
N LEU A 252 18.28 -3.17 -11.90
CA LEU A 252 19.69 -3.55 -11.78
C LEU A 252 20.14 -4.51 -12.89
N VAL A 253 19.36 -5.55 -13.20
CA VAL A 253 19.80 -6.62 -14.11
C VAL A 253 19.42 -6.40 -15.57
N VAL A 254 18.38 -5.60 -15.82
CA VAL A 254 17.86 -5.31 -17.16
C VAL A 254 18.32 -3.95 -17.66
N GLU A 255 18.14 -2.89 -16.85
CA GLU A 255 18.39 -1.51 -17.29
C GLU A 255 19.85 -1.08 -17.10
N LYS A 256 20.58 -1.66 -16.13
CA LYS A 256 22.00 -1.35 -15.88
C LYS A 256 23.01 -2.32 -16.49
N ARG A 257 22.57 -3.34 -17.24
CA ARG A 257 23.51 -4.11 -18.08
C ARG A 257 23.95 -3.22 -19.25
N PRO A 258 25.27 -2.98 -19.47
CA PRO A 258 25.69 -2.38 -20.74
C PRO A 258 25.14 -3.28 -21.85
N ALA A 259 24.56 -2.68 -22.88
CA ALA A 259 24.17 -3.39 -24.08
C ALA A 259 25.35 -4.29 -24.48
N GLY A 260 25.15 -5.61 -24.38
CA GLY A 260 26.13 -6.55 -24.91
C GLY A 260 26.38 -6.18 -26.37
N PRO A 261 27.61 -6.39 -26.89
CA PRO A 261 27.96 -6.01 -28.25
C PRO A 261 26.86 -6.53 -29.17
N GLY A 262 26.25 -5.57 -29.87
CA GLY A 262 25.06 -5.81 -30.66
C GLY A 262 25.25 -7.00 -31.57
N MET A 263 24.18 -7.78 -31.70
CA MET A 263 23.96 -8.60 -32.88
C MET A 263 23.81 -7.65 -34.07
N MET A 264 24.93 -7.09 -34.53
CA MET A 264 25.08 -6.50 -35.84
C MET A 264 25.27 -7.66 -36.82
N GLY A 265 24.39 -7.67 -37.82
CA GLY A 265 24.31 -8.54 -38.98
C GLY A 265 25.46 -9.51 -39.26
N LEU A 266 25.10 -10.78 -39.40
CA LEU A 266 24.92 -11.43 -40.71
C LEU A 266 23.92 -12.59 -40.56
#